data_AF-A0A382KZ25-F1
#
_entry.id   AF-A0A382KZ25-F1
#
_cell.length_a   1.000
_cell.length_b   1.000
_cell.length_c   1.000
_cell.angle_alpha   90.00
_cell.angle_beta   90.00
_cell.angle_gamma   90.00
#
_symmetry.space_group_name_H-M   'P 1'
#
loop_
_entity.id
_entity.type
_entity.pdbx_description
1 polymer ?
#
loop_
_entity_poly.entity_id
_entity_poly.type
_entity_poly.pdbx_seq_one_letter_code
_entity_poly.pdbx_strand_id
1 'polypeptide(L)'
;MLFVELLVQGLLQGSIYGLIAVGLTLVYGLLRILHVAHAGLFTLGGYICVILTNQTGSFLLAVLASMLLVGITGMLIYRICYQPILDQPPFVPLIASIGLFIAMEELFRIFFGAYGLSFTELPLQKPLPFLQVSLKQAEWLTMVMSVGFVA
;
A
#
# COMPACT_ATOMS: atom_id res chain seq x y z
N MET A 1 19.46 -12.98 22.06
CA MET A 1 19.03 -11.69 21.47
C MET A 1 18.48 -11.87 20.06
N LEU A 2 19.18 -12.58 19.16
CA LEU A 2 18.72 -12.88 17.79
C LEU A 2 17.30 -13.47 17.71
N PHE A 3 16.90 -14.35 18.63
CA PHE A 3 15.54 -14.90 18.66
C PHE A 3 14.46 -13.83 18.87
N VAL A 4 14.67 -12.90 19.79
CA VAL A 4 13.71 -11.81 20.07
C VAL A 4 13.65 -10.85 18.89
N GLU A 5 14.79 -10.55 18.29
CA GLU A 5 14.86 -9.69 17.10
C GLU A 5 14.14 -10.32 15.90
N LEU A 6 14.35 -11.62 15.63
CA LEU A 6 13.63 -12.36 14.58
C LEU A 6 12.12 -12.40 14.84
N LEU A 7 11.69 -12.58 16.09
CA LEU A 7 10.27 -12.53 16.44
C LEU A 7 9.66 -11.17 16.13
N VAL A 8 10.33 -10.09 16.51
CA VAL A 8 9.86 -8.72 16.27
C VAL A 8 9.84 -8.40 14.77
N GLN A 9 10.87 -8.80 14.02
CA GLN A 9 10.90 -8.62 12.56
C GLN A 9 9.81 -9.45 11.87
N GLY A 10 9.54 -10.67 12.35
CA GLY A 10 8.43 -11.49 11.87
C GLY A 10 7.06 -10.84 12.13
N LEU A 11 6.86 -10.24 13.31
CA LEU A 11 5.65 -9.48 13.64
C LEU A 11 5.49 -8.23 12.78
N LEU A 12 6.58 -7.52 12.52
CA LEU A 12 6.61 -6.38 11.60
C LEU A 12 6.14 -6.76 10.20
N GLN A 13 6.75 -7.82 9.64
CA GLN A 13 6.39 -8.29 8.32
C GLN A 13 4.95 -8.81 8.27
N GLY A 14 4.51 -9.51 9.32
CA GLY A 14 3.13 -9.93 9.49
C GLY A 14 2.15 -8.75 9.57
N SER A 15 2.54 -7.65 10.22
CA SER A 15 1.73 -6.42 10.30
C SER A 15 1.56 -5.76 8.94
N ILE A 16 2.62 -5.70 8.13
CA ILE A 16 2.57 -5.19 6.75
C ILE A 16 1.62 -6.06 5.91
N TYR A 17 1.77 -7.38 5.97
CA TYR A 17 0.89 -8.29 5.24
C TYR A 17 -0.55 -8.23 5.75
N GLY A 18 -0.76 -8.08 7.05
CA GLY A 18 -2.08 -7.89 7.67
C GLY A 18 -2.77 -6.64 7.13
N LEU A 19 -2.09 -5.50 7.09
CA LEU A 19 -2.62 -4.25 6.53
C LEU A 19 -3.00 -4.40 5.05
N ILE A 20 -2.15 -5.06 4.25
CA ILE A 20 -2.44 -5.33 2.83
C ILE A 20 -3.67 -6.25 2.70
N ALA A 21 -3.76 -7.29 3.54
CA ALA A 21 -4.89 -8.22 3.52
C ALA A 21 -6.21 -7.55 3.94
N VAL A 22 -6.20 -6.64 4.91
CA VAL A 22 -7.39 -5.86 5.31
C VAL A 22 -7.93 -5.05 4.13
N GLY A 23 -7.06 -4.39 3.37
CA GLY A 23 -7.46 -3.66 2.16
C GLY A 23 -8.12 -4.57 1.11
N LEU A 24 -7.48 -5.70 0.81
CA LEU A 24 -7.98 -6.65 -0.18
C LEU A 24 -9.30 -7.31 0.25
N THR A 25 -9.42 -7.68 1.52
CA THR A 25 -10.64 -8.30 2.09
C THR A 25 -11.81 -7.33 2.10
N LEU A 26 -11.59 -6.03 2.33
CA LEU A 26 -12.64 -5.02 2.26
C LEU A 26 -13.17 -4.85 0.82
N VAL A 27 -12.29 -4.82 -0.18
CA VAL A 27 -12.69 -4.76 -1.60
C VAL A 27 -13.44 -6.02 -2.01
N TYR A 28 -12.91 -7.20 -1.65
CA TYR A 28 -13.56 -8.47 -1.95
C TYR A 28 -14.90 -8.62 -1.21
N GLY A 29 -15.01 -8.15 0.03
CA GLY A 29 -16.24 -8.22 0.82
C GLY A 29 -17.40 -7.45 0.19
N LEU A 30 -17.10 -6.36 -0.52
CA LEU A 30 -18.10 -5.55 -1.23
C LEU A 30 -18.41 -6.09 -2.62
N LEU A 31 -17.37 -6.34 -3.44
CA LEU A 31 -17.54 -6.66 -4.86
C LEU A 31 -17.66 -8.16 -5.14
N ARG A 32 -17.24 -9.02 -4.19
CA ARG A 32 -17.11 -10.49 -4.33
C ARG A 32 -16.26 -10.92 -5.53
N ILE A 33 -15.34 -10.06 -5.98
CA ILE A 33 -14.43 -10.31 -7.08
C ILE A 33 -13.00 -10.08 -6.60
N LEU A 34 -12.08 -10.96 -7.00
CA LEU A 34 -10.67 -10.84 -6.65
C LEU A 34 -10.03 -9.68 -7.42
N HIS A 35 -9.62 -8.64 -6.69
CA HIS A 35 -9.01 -7.43 -7.23
C HIS A 35 -7.48 -7.49 -7.15
N VAL A 36 -6.85 -8.12 -8.14
CA VAL A 36 -5.39 -8.25 -8.26
C VAL A 36 -4.66 -6.90 -8.39
N ALA A 37 -5.30 -5.90 -9.01
CA ALA A 37 -4.73 -4.57 -9.20
C ALA A 37 -4.58 -3.75 -7.91
N HIS A 38 -5.05 -4.29 -6.77
CA HIS A 38 -4.86 -3.69 -5.45
C HIS A 38 -3.39 -3.39 -5.14
N ALA A 39 -2.48 -4.30 -5.52
CA ALA A 39 -1.04 -4.08 -5.34
C ALA A 39 -0.52 -2.87 -6.17
N GLY A 40 -1.11 -2.63 -7.34
CA GLY A 40 -0.81 -1.44 -8.14
C GLY A 40 -1.24 -0.14 -7.44
N LEU A 41 -2.41 -0.13 -6.79
CA LEU A 41 -2.88 1.02 -6.01
C LEU A 41 -2.01 1.27 -4.77
N PHE A 42 -1.53 0.21 -4.12
CA PHE A 42 -0.58 0.31 -3.02
C PHE A 42 0.72 0.98 -3.48
N THR A 43 1.27 0.54 -4.62
CA THR A 43 2.45 1.14 -5.23
C THR A 43 2.24 2.59 -5.63
N LEU A 44 1.07 2.94 -6.19
CA LEU A 44 0.71 4.33 -6.51
C LEU A 44 0.75 5.23 -5.27
N GLY A 45 0.20 4.76 -4.14
CA GLY A 45 0.25 5.49 -2.87
C GLY A 45 1.68 5.73 -2.39
N GLY A 46 2.54 4.72 -2.53
CA GLY A 46 3.98 4.83 -2.25
C GLY A 46 4.65 5.91 -3.11
N TYR A 47 4.44 5.89 -4.44
CA TYR A 47 5.01 6.89 -5.33
C TYR A 47 4.55 8.31 -5.02
N ILE A 48 3.24 8.51 -4.83
CA ILE A 48 2.68 9.83 -4.48
C ILE A 48 3.29 10.32 -3.15
N CYS A 49 3.39 9.43 -2.16
CA CYS A 49 3.97 9.76 -0.86
C CYS A 49 5.44 10.17 -0.97
N VAL A 50 6.26 9.42 -1.72
CA VAL A 50 7.68 9.73 -1.93
C VAL A 50 7.84 11.09 -2.63
N ILE A 51 7.10 11.31 -3.71
CA ILE A 51 7.17 12.55 -4.51
C ILE A 51 6.80 13.76 -3.64
N LEU A 52 5.67 13.71 -2.94
CA LEU A 52 5.21 14.83 -2.13
C LEU A 52 6.10 15.05 -0.90
N THR A 53 6.62 13.99 -0.28
CA THR A 53 7.56 14.13 0.85
C THR A 53 8.84 14.80 0.38
N ASN A 54 9.41 14.38 -0.75
CA ASN A 54 10.64 14.96 -1.30
C ASN A 54 10.45 16.43 -1.75
N GLN A 55 9.24 16.81 -2.20
CA GLN A 55 8.96 18.18 -2.64
C GLN A 55 8.58 19.13 -1.50
N THR A 56 7.78 18.66 -0.54
CA THR A 56 7.21 19.53 0.52
C THR A 56 7.97 19.45 1.84
N GLY A 57 8.80 18.42 2.04
CA GLY A 57 9.44 18.12 3.32
C GLY A 57 8.49 17.58 4.39
N SER A 58 7.18 17.50 4.14
CA SER A 58 6.17 17.06 5.11
C SER A 58 5.63 15.69 4.77
N PHE A 59 6.09 14.68 5.52
CA PHE A 59 5.60 13.30 5.39
C PHE A 59 4.10 13.18 5.71
N LEU A 60 3.61 13.90 6.73
CA LEU A 60 2.20 13.83 7.12
C LEU A 60 1.28 14.36 6.01
N LEU A 61 1.66 15.48 5.39
CA LEU A 61 0.91 16.03 4.26
C LEU A 61 0.92 15.05 3.08
N ALA A 62 2.07 14.44 2.79
CA ALA A 62 2.20 13.45 1.73
C ALA A 62 1.32 12.20 1.95
N VAL A 63 1.20 11.72 3.20
CA VAL A 63 0.31 10.60 3.56
C VAL A 63 -1.15 10.96 3.36
N LEU A 64 -1.60 12.12 3.83
CA LEU A 64 -3.00 12.54 3.67
C LEU A 64 -3.34 12.75 2.20
N ALA A 65 -2.45 13.38 1.44
CA ALA A 65 -2.63 13.59 0.01
C ALA A 65 -2.62 12.25 -0.77
N SER A 66 -1.73 11.31 -0.42
CA SER A 66 -1.69 9.99 -1.07
C SER A 66 -2.96 9.19 -0.80
N MET A 67 -3.49 9.21 0.42
CA MET A 67 -4.77 8.56 0.74
C MET A 67 -5.91 9.11 -0.12
N LEU A 68 -6.01 10.44 -0.25
CA LEU A 68 -7.04 11.08 -1.06
C LEU A 68 -6.89 10.74 -2.54
N LEU A 69 -5.68 10.88 -3.09
CA LEU A 69 -5.43 10.66 -4.52
C LEU A 69 -5.62 9.19 -4.91
N VAL A 70 -5.12 8.24 -4.12
CA VAL A 70 -5.35 6.80 -4.35
C VAL A 70 -6.83 6.46 -4.22
N GLY A 71 -7.56 7.05 -3.27
CA GLY A 71 -9.00 6.89 -3.15
C GLY A 71 -9.76 7.35 -4.39
N ILE A 72 -9.38 8.51 -4.95
CA ILE A 72 -9.93 9.03 -6.21
C ILE A 72 -9.60 8.09 -7.37
N THR A 73 -8.35 7.63 -7.49
CA THR A 73 -7.95 6.67 -8.53
C THR A 73 -8.72 5.36 -8.42
N GLY A 74 -8.93 4.84 -7.22
CA GLY A 74 -9.74 3.65 -6.97
C GLY A 74 -11.19 3.83 -7.41
N MET A 75 -11.78 5.01 -7.13
CA MET A 75 -13.13 5.34 -7.60
C MET A 75 -13.20 5.41 -9.14
N LEU A 76 -12.20 6.00 -9.80
CA LEU A 76 -12.12 6.07 -11.25
C LEU A 76 -12.00 4.67 -11.87
N ILE A 77 -11.12 3.83 -11.33
CA ILE A 77 -10.96 2.43 -11.74
C ILE A 77 -12.29 1.68 -11.58
N TYR A 78 -12.99 1.86 -10.46
CA TYR A 78 -14.29 1.25 -10.25
C TYR A 78 -15.29 1.68 -11.33
N ARG A 79 -15.45 2.99 -11.56
CA ARG A 79 -16.41 3.55 -12.52
C ARG A 79 -16.12 3.15 -13.96
N ILE A 80 -14.85 3.14 -14.36
CA ILE A 80 -14.45 2.98 -15.77
C ILE A 80 -14.20 1.50 -16.10
N CYS A 81 -13.56 0.75 -15.21
CA CYS A 81 -13.14 -0.62 -15.50
C CYS A 81 -14.11 -1.66 -14.95
N TYR A 82 -14.57 -1.51 -13.69
CA TYR A 82 -15.37 -2.56 -13.02
C TYR A 82 -16.86 -2.42 -13.24
N GLN A 83 -17.42 -1.23 -12.99
CA GLN A 83 -18.85 -0.94 -13.12
C GLN A 83 -19.49 -1.47 -14.42
N PRO A 84 -18.88 -1.32 -15.63
CA PRO A 84 -19.50 -1.83 -16.85
C PRO A 84 -19.48 -3.35 -17.02
N ILE A 85 -18.68 -4.08 -16.22
CA ILE A 85 -18.50 -5.53 -16.34
C ILE A 85 -18.94 -6.30 -15.08
N LEU A 86 -19.57 -5.63 -14.10
CA LEU A 86 -20.05 -6.28 -12.88
C LEU A 86 -21.16 -7.31 -13.13
N ASP A 87 -21.95 -7.12 -14.19
CA ASP A 87 -23.02 -8.06 -14.57
C ASP A 87 -22.50 -9.33 -15.26
N GLN A 88 -21.19 -9.39 -15.55
CA GLN A 88 -20.56 -10.53 -16.19
C GLN A 88 -20.12 -11.58 -15.15
N PRO A 89 -19.86 -12.83 -15.57
CA PRO A 89 -19.34 -13.84 -14.67
C PRO A 89 -18.07 -13.39 -13.91
N PRO A 90 -17.85 -13.83 -12.66
CA PRO A 90 -16.76 -13.31 -11.80
C PRO A 90 -15.34 -13.44 -12.34
N PHE A 91 -15.10 -14.32 -13.32
CA PHE A 91 -13.80 -14.44 -13.97
C PHE A 91 -13.50 -13.28 -14.93
N VAL A 92 -14.53 -12.60 -15.47
CA VAL A 92 -14.33 -11.48 -16.41
C VAL A 92 -13.69 -10.28 -15.71
N PRO A 93 -14.19 -9.78 -14.55
CA PRO A 93 -13.53 -8.68 -13.86
C PRO A 93 -12.20 -9.11 -13.21
N LEU A 94 -12.01 -10.40 -12.91
CA LEU A 94 -10.70 -10.92 -12.51
C LEU A 94 -9.66 -10.75 -13.62
N ILE A 95 -9.97 -11.16 -14.86
CA ILE A 95 -9.08 -10.98 -16.01
C ILE A 95 -8.81 -9.49 -16.25
N ALA A 96 -9.86 -8.65 -16.19
CA ALA A 96 -9.71 -7.20 -16.30
C ALA A 96 -8.78 -6.65 -15.21
N SER A 97 -8.87 -7.16 -13.98
CA SER A 97 -7.99 -6.77 -12.89
C SER A 97 -6.52 -7.14 -13.13
N ILE A 98 -6.25 -8.29 -13.74
CA ILE A 98 -4.88 -8.70 -14.09
C ILE A 98 -4.33 -7.77 -15.17
N GLY A 99 -5.12 -7.48 -16.21
CA GLY A 99 -4.75 -6.53 -17.26
C GLY A 99 -4.48 -5.13 -16.70
N LEU A 100 -5.32 -4.66 -15.77
CA LEU A 100 -5.13 -3.38 -15.09
C LEU A 100 -3.85 -3.38 -14.24
N PHE A 101 -3.55 -4.46 -13.52
CA PHE A 101 -2.33 -4.56 -12.73
C PHE A 101 -1.07 -4.43 -13.62
N ILE A 102 -1.02 -5.17 -14.72
CA ILE A 102 0.09 -5.10 -15.69
C ILE A 102 0.18 -3.69 -16.29
N ALA A 103 -0.96 -3.09 -16.68
CA ALA A 103 -0.97 -1.74 -17.22
C ALA A 103 -0.44 -0.70 -16.22
N MET A 104 -0.79 -0.82 -14.93
CA MET A 104 -0.27 0.04 -13.88
C MET A 104 1.22 -0.14 -13.67
N GLU A 105 1.71 -1.39 -13.63
CA GLU A 105 3.14 -1.70 -13.51
C GLU A 105 3.96 -1.08 -14.65
N GLU A 106 3.48 -1.24 -15.88
CA GLU A 106 4.07 -0.63 -17.08
C GLU A 106 4.05 0.89 -17.03
N LEU A 107 2.93 1.47 -16.60
CA LEU A 107 2.79 2.91 -16.45
C LEU A 107 3.79 3.45 -15.42
N PHE A 108 3.94 2.78 -14.27
CA PHE A 108 4.95 3.15 -13.29
C PHE A 108 6.37 3.06 -13.84
N ARG A 109 6.68 2.02 -14.62
CA ARG A 109 8.00 1.90 -15.25
C ARG A 109 8.28 3.02 -16.25
N ILE A 110 7.28 3.43 -17.03
CA ILE A 110 7.42 4.53 -18.00
C ILE A 110 7.63 5.88 -17.28
N PHE A 111 6.86 6.15 -16.22
CA PHE A 111 6.90 7.45 -15.54
C PHE A 111 8.05 7.57 -14.52
N PHE A 112 8.38 6.49 -13.80
CA PHE A 112 9.33 6.52 -12.68
C PHE A 112 10.62 5.73 -12.95
N GLY A 113 10.71 5.03 -14.08
CA GLY A 113 11.84 4.20 -14.43
C GLY A 113 11.80 2.81 -13.77
N ALA A 114 12.81 1.98 -14.05
CA ALA A 114 12.85 0.59 -13.61
C ALA A 114 13.24 0.41 -12.13
N TYR A 115 13.90 1.39 -11.51
CA TYR A 115 14.45 1.27 -10.16
C TYR A 115 13.57 1.89 -9.06
N GLY A 116 12.44 2.49 -9.43
CA GLY A 116 11.54 3.18 -8.49
C GLY A 116 12.14 4.44 -7.88
N LEU A 117 11.36 5.10 -7.01
CA LEU A 117 11.76 6.32 -6.31
C LEU A 117 12.05 6.03 -4.84
N SER A 118 13.02 6.75 -4.28
CA SER A 118 13.36 6.69 -2.85
C SER A 118 13.18 8.05 -2.18
N PHE A 119 12.93 8.03 -0.88
CA PHE A 119 12.95 9.25 -0.07
C PHE A 119 14.36 9.84 -0.03
N THR A 120 14.47 11.15 -0.26
CA THR A 120 15.76 11.87 -0.14
C THR A 120 16.21 11.90 1.32
N GLU A 121 15.27 12.19 2.22
CA GLU A 121 15.44 12.03 3.67
C GLU A 121 14.41 11.02 4.15
N LEU A 122 14.87 9.91 4.72
CA LEU A 122 13.96 8.86 5.14
C LEU A 122 13.15 9.32 6.35
N PRO A 123 11.81 9.43 6.21
CA PRO A 123 10.96 9.87 7.31
C PRO A 123 10.92 8.79 8.40
N LEU A 124 10.73 9.21 9.65
CA LEU A 124 10.44 8.31 10.79
C LEU A 124 11.53 7.23 11.05
N GLN A 125 12.79 7.56 10.81
CA GLN A 125 13.92 6.66 11.06
C GLN A 125 14.46 6.68 12.48
N LYS A 126 14.03 7.62 13.33
CA LYS A 126 14.58 7.76 14.69
C LYS A 126 14.37 6.43 15.45
N PRO A 127 15.44 5.78 15.94
CA PRO A 127 15.31 4.55 16.69
C PRO A 127 14.68 4.84 18.05
N LEU A 128 13.66 4.08 18.41
CA LEU A 128 13.06 4.07 19.73
C LEU A 128 13.53 2.79 20.45
N PRO A 129 14.19 2.92 21.61
CA PRO A 129 14.61 1.75 22.37
C PRO A 129 13.36 1.04 22.93
N PHE A 130 13.11 -0.18 22.48
CA PHE A 130 12.05 -1.02 23.04
C PHE A 130 12.62 -2.30 23.61
N LEU A 131 12.51 -2.45 24.94
CA LEU A 131 12.86 -3.61 25.77
C LEU A 131 14.34 -4.05 25.73
N GLN A 132 14.95 -4.15 24.53
CA GLN A 132 16.37 -4.36 24.19
C GLN A 132 16.62 -4.35 22.65
N VAL A 133 15.59 -4.07 21.84
CA VAL A 133 15.62 -4.00 20.36
C VAL A 133 15.40 -2.54 19.93
N SER A 134 16.20 -2.06 18.99
CA SER A 134 16.08 -0.71 18.43
C SER A 134 15.12 -0.73 17.24
N LEU A 135 13.87 -0.34 17.46
CA LEU A 135 12.86 -0.26 16.41
C LEU A 135 12.74 1.16 15.88
N LYS A 136 12.60 1.31 14.56
CA LYS A 136 12.37 2.62 13.95
C LYS A 136 10.95 3.12 14.25
N GLN A 137 10.75 4.43 14.25
CA GLN A 137 9.40 5.00 14.41
C GLN A 137 8.42 4.48 13.35
N ALA A 138 8.86 4.31 12.10
CA ALA A 138 8.04 3.76 11.02
C ALA A 138 7.56 2.32 11.31
N GLU A 139 8.44 1.48 11.87
CA GLU A 139 8.15 0.10 12.24
C GLU A 139 7.10 0.05 13.37
N TRP A 140 7.29 0.88 14.39
CA TRP A 140 6.34 1.02 15.49
C TRP A 140 4.96 1.46 15.02
N LEU A 141 4.91 2.50 14.19
CA LEU A 141 3.67 3.00 13.60
C LEU A 141 2.95 1.94 12.78
N THR A 142 3.70 1.15 11.99
CA THR A 142 3.13 0.08 11.16
C THR A 142 2.45 -0.99 12.02
N MET A 143 3.09 -1.42 13.11
CA MET A 143 2.50 -2.39 14.03
C MET A 143 1.25 -1.84 14.72
N VAL A 144 1.29 -0.60 15.23
CA VAL A 144 0.13 0.02 15.90
C VAL A 144 -1.04 0.18 14.92
N MET A 145 -0.77 0.67 13.72
CA MET A 145 -1.80 0.84 12.69
C MET A 145 -2.39 -0.51 12.27
N SER A 146 -1.54 -1.54 12.12
CA SER A 146 -2.03 -2.89 11.82
C SER A 146 -3.01 -3.39 12.88
N VAL A 147 -2.69 -3.23 14.17
CA VAL A 147 -3.61 -3.65 15.23
C VAL A 147 -4.91 -2.85 15.17
N GLY A 148 -4.84 -1.53 14.92
CA GLY A 148 -6.02 -0.67 14.86
C GLY A 148 -6.95 -0.92 13.66
N PHE A 149 -6.43 -1.40 12.53
CA PHE A 149 -7.25 -1.70 11.34
C PHE A 149 -7.69 -3.18 11.26
N VAL A 150 -6.97 -4.08 11.92
CA VAL A 150 -7.26 -5.52 11.91
C VAL A 150 -8.24 -5.91 13.03
N ALA A 151 -8.21 -5.20 14.17
CA ALA A 151 -9.09 -5.44 15.32
C ALA A 151 -10.47 -4.78 15.16
#